data_AF-A0A9P0EC56-F1
#
_entry.id   AF-A0A9P0EC56-F1
#
_cell.length_a   1.000
_cell.length_b   1.000
_cell.length_c   1.000
_cell.angle_alpha   90.00
_cell.angle_beta   90.00
_cell.angle_gamma   90.00
#
_symmetry.space_group_name_H-M   'P 1'
#
loop_
_entity.id
_entity.type
_entity.pdbx_description
1 polymer ?
#
loop_
_entity_poly.entity_id
_entity_poly.type
_entity_poly.pdbx_seq_one_letter_code
_entity_poly.pdbx_strand_id
1 'polypeptide(L)'
;MGATHFISVDFETIKFQPPITKWPAKSFPDVMYTPRNDPYYEEKAVPLIDAAKYSGVELWIWAIDRHVKTTMRTNIIRSLKNFTNTRSLFRWLMSWPGQATQVSILIYFAALVESGIKRDSLMKREKDYDTILYNLRQILITRDMPRLKRKIVFNICVVCSHGSGIFDQLIMNGVIHTKDFIWDSQLRYYWHNHQLKIKCFNTIYDYGYEYLGICQRLMTTPLTERCFLTITQALRYVLGAKLIGTTGSGKSETIRDLAKASAILLFGFSCSNLIDYSNLTAFMKGTACTGSWTCLDDFDRISPGLISVIAQLFGEICQALKKKSFT
;
A
#
# COMPACT_ATOMS: atom_id res chain seq x y z
N MET A 1 -8.40 0.54 35.67
CA MET A 1 -7.12 0.79 34.96
C MET A 1 -6.98 -0.25 33.86
N GLY A 2 -7.61 0.00 32.71
CA GLY A 2 -7.66 -0.97 31.61
C GLY A 2 -6.53 -0.69 30.62
N ALA A 3 -5.56 -1.58 30.54
CA ALA A 3 -4.50 -1.52 29.55
C ALA A 3 -5.10 -1.82 28.15
N THR A 4 -5.37 -0.76 27.38
CA THR A 4 -5.46 -0.86 25.92
C THR A 4 -4.08 -1.32 25.42
N HIS A 5 -3.96 -2.61 25.10
CA HIS A 5 -2.73 -3.19 24.58
C HIS A 5 -2.55 -2.66 23.14
N PHE A 6 -1.89 -1.52 23.02
CA PHE A 6 -1.32 -1.06 21.75
C PHE A 6 -0.05 -1.87 21.52
N ILE A 7 0.06 -2.50 20.34
CA ILE A 7 1.34 -3.06 19.92
C ILE A 7 2.18 -1.87 19.46
N SER A 8 3.05 -1.38 20.36
CA SER A 8 4.01 -0.31 20.07
C SER A 8 5.24 -0.90 19.38
N VAL A 9 5.68 -0.27 18.30
CA VAL A 9 7.01 -0.54 17.71
C VAL A 9 7.90 0.62 18.11
N ASP A 10 8.88 0.37 18.98
CA ASP A 10 9.85 1.35 19.43
C ASP A 10 11.01 1.47 18.43
N PHE A 11 11.27 2.70 17.97
CA PHE A 11 12.30 3.03 16.98
C PHE A 11 13.70 3.28 17.61
N GLU A 12 13.90 3.06 18.92
CA GLU A 12 15.05 3.63 19.66
C GLU A 12 16.35 2.81 19.71
N THR A 13 16.45 1.62 19.11
CA THR A 13 17.64 0.76 19.27
C THR A 13 18.60 0.72 18.08
N ILE A 14 18.88 1.84 17.41
CA ILE A 14 20.00 1.91 16.44
C ILE A 14 20.71 3.27 16.50
N LYS A 15 21.95 3.27 16.99
CA LYS A 15 22.89 4.39 16.87
C LYS A 15 23.34 4.50 15.41
N PHE A 16 22.88 5.53 14.70
CA PHE A 16 23.45 5.94 13.41
C PHE A 16 24.38 7.15 13.63
N GLN A 17 25.64 7.03 13.22
CA GLN A 17 26.50 8.20 12.99
C GLN A 17 26.00 8.98 11.76
N PRO A 18 26.04 10.32 11.77
CA PRO A 18 25.53 11.12 10.67
C PRO A 18 26.56 11.23 9.54
N PRO A 19 26.18 11.16 8.26
CA PRO A 19 26.91 11.86 7.23
C PRO A 19 26.44 13.32 7.20
N ILE A 20 27.43 14.20 7.35
CA ILE A 20 27.36 15.62 7.09
C ILE A 20 26.96 15.82 5.62
N THR A 21 25.92 16.60 5.33
CA THR A 21 25.97 17.76 4.42
C THR A 21 24.62 18.46 4.33
N LYS A 22 24.69 19.79 4.28
CA LYS A 22 23.60 20.77 4.37
C LYS A 22 22.65 20.71 3.18
N TRP A 23 21.34 20.74 3.44
CA TRP A 23 20.31 21.10 2.45
C TRP A 23 19.78 22.51 2.74
N PRO A 24 19.70 23.42 1.75
CA PRO A 24 19.17 24.76 1.97
C PRO A 24 17.64 24.73 2.05
N ALA A 25 17.11 25.41 3.06
CA ALA A 25 15.69 25.66 3.22
C ALA A 25 15.17 26.61 2.13
N LYS A 26 14.31 26.11 1.24
CA LYS A 26 13.31 26.93 0.53
C LYS A 26 12.02 26.12 0.31
N SER A 27 10.98 26.55 1.04
CA SER A 27 9.54 26.46 0.72
C SER A 27 9.03 25.16 0.10
N PHE A 28 8.38 24.32 0.92
CA PHE A 28 7.38 23.37 0.44
C PHE A 28 6.17 24.15 -0.07
N PRO A 29 5.68 23.96 -1.30
CA PRO A 29 4.35 24.41 -1.67
C PRO A 29 3.32 23.41 -1.13
N ASP A 30 2.25 23.94 -0.55
CA ASP A 30 1.00 23.22 -0.33
C ASP A 30 0.52 22.69 -1.68
N VAL A 31 0.55 21.37 -1.89
CA VAL A 31 0.01 20.74 -3.11
C VAL A 31 -1.10 19.78 -2.73
N MET A 32 -2.29 20.34 -2.46
CA MET A 32 -3.54 19.70 -2.87
C MET A 32 -3.55 19.68 -4.40
N TYR A 33 -3.10 18.57 -4.99
CA TYR A 33 -2.99 18.44 -6.44
C TYR A 33 -4.40 18.34 -7.05
N THR A 34 -4.87 19.40 -7.69
CA THR A 34 -6.11 19.38 -8.49
C THR A 34 -5.78 18.96 -9.94
N PRO A 35 -6.39 17.89 -10.47
CA PRO A 35 -5.96 17.26 -11.74
C PRO A 35 -6.63 17.88 -12.97
N ARG A 36 -6.81 19.21 -13.04
CA ARG A 36 -7.60 19.81 -14.14
C ARG A 36 -6.81 20.16 -15.40
N ASN A 37 -5.50 20.38 -15.34
CA ASN A 37 -4.75 20.98 -16.47
C ASN A 37 -3.40 20.32 -16.81
N ASP A 38 -3.17 19.04 -16.48
CA ASP A 38 -1.95 18.36 -16.91
C ASP A 38 -2.20 17.58 -18.23
N PRO A 39 -1.72 18.05 -19.39
CA PRO A 39 -1.94 17.39 -20.69
C PRO A 39 -1.27 16.01 -20.81
N TYR A 40 -0.59 15.56 -19.74
CA TYR A 40 0.07 14.26 -19.65
C TYR A 40 -0.73 13.20 -18.89
N TYR A 41 -1.98 13.48 -18.50
CA TYR A 41 -2.90 12.53 -17.84
C TYR A 41 -3.46 11.45 -18.79
N GLU A 42 -2.63 10.89 -19.67
CA GLU A 42 -3.02 9.72 -20.47
C GLU A 42 -2.72 8.42 -19.70
N GLU A 43 -3.48 8.20 -18.62
CA GLU A 43 -3.99 6.85 -18.44
C GLU A 43 -5.09 6.62 -19.49
N LYS A 44 -5.29 5.37 -19.94
CA LYS A 44 -6.46 5.06 -20.78
C LYS A 44 -7.70 5.64 -20.09
N ALA A 45 -8.32 6.64 -20.69
CA ALA A 45 -9.57 7.18 -20.19
C ALA A 45 -10.55 6.02 -20.03
N VAL A 46 -10.85 5.66 -18.78
CA VAL A 46 -11.89 4.67 -18.51
C VAL A 46 -13.20 5.43 -18.67
N PRO A 47 -14.09 5.01 -19.59
CA PRO A 47 -15.34 5.72 -19.81
C PRO A 47 -16.12 5.73 -18.50
N LEU A 48 -16.40 6.93 -17.98
CA LEU A 48 -17.21 7.11 -16.78
C LEU A 48 -18.64 6.65 -17.05
N ILE A 49 -19.30 6.15 -16.00
CA ILE A 49 -20.71 5.79 -16.10
C ILE A 49 -21.53 7.08 -16.24
N ASP A 50 -22.40 7.10 -17.24
CA ASP A 50 -23.34 8.20 -17.48
C ASP A 50 -24.23 8.46 -16.26
N ALA A 51 -24.18 9.71 -15.78
CA ALA A 51 -24.93 10.17 -14.61
C ALA A 51 -26.45 10.21 -14.87
N ALA A 52 -26.87 10.39 -16.13
CA ALA A 52 -28.27 10.47 -16.51
C ALA A 52 -29.06 9.17 -16.27
N LYS A 53 -28.36 8.05 -16.01
CA LYS A 53 -28.98 6.74 -15.75
C LYS A 53 -29.44 6.53 -14.31
N TYR A 54 -29.15 7.47 -13.40
CA TYR A 54 -29.43 7.31 -11.98
C TYR A 54 -30.37 8.39 -11.46
N SER A 55 -31.31 8.01 -10.60
CA SER A 55 -32.32 8.90 -10.02
C SER A 55 -31.76 9.85 -8.96
N GLY A 56 -30.51 9.69 -8.51
CA GLY A 56 -29.90 10.52 -7.48
C GLY A 56 -28.37 10.44 -7.45
N VAL A 57 -27.75 11.51 -6.92
CA VAL A 57 -26.28 11.68 -6.87
C VAL A 57 -25.61 10.59 -6.05
N GLU A 58 -26.20 10.17 -4.93
CA GLU A 58 -25.64 9.12 -4.05
C GLU A 58 -25.57 7.76 -4.76
N LEU A 59 -26.63 7.38 -5.48
CA LEU A 59 -26.67 6.14 -6.26
C LEU A 59 -25.65 6.16 -7.40
N TRP A 60 -25.48 7.32 -8.03
CA TRP A 60 -24.46 7.51 -9.06
C TRP A 60 -23.04 7.38 -8.49
N ILE A 61 -22.74 8.01 -7.34
CA ILE A 61 -21.44 7.89 -6.67
C ILE A 61 -21.16 6.43 -6.28
N TRP A 62 -22.16 5.73 -5.73
CA TRP A 62 -22.02 4.31 -5.40
C TRP A 62 -21.76 3.44 -6.64
N ALA A 63 -22.45 3.72 -7.75
CA ALA A 63 -22.22 3.03 -9.01
C ALA A 63 -20.80 3.30 -9.55
N ILE A 64 -20.30 4.54 -9.42
CA ILE A 64 -18.92 4.89 -9.79
C ILE A 64 -17.92 4.11 -8.94
N ASP A 65 -18.05 4.09 -7.61
CA ASP A 65 -17.13 3.36 -6.72
C ASP A 65 -17.04 1.88 -7.14
N ARG A 66 -18.20 1.24 -7.34
CA ARG A 66 -18.27 -0.15 -7.79
C ARG A 66 -17.62 -0.35 -9.16
N HIS A 67 -17.81 0.60 -10.08
CA HIS A 67 -17.22 0.55 -11.41
C HIS A 67 -15.70 0.70 -11.38
N VAL A 68 -15.17 1.63 -10.59
CA VAL A 68 -13.72 1.82 -10.40
C VAL A 68 -13.10 0.55 -9.84
N LYS A 69 -13.69 -0.05 -8.80
CA LYS A 69 -13.20 -1.31 -8.22
C LYS A 69 -13.26 -2.48 -9.21
N THR A 70 -14.35 -2.59 -9.96
CA THR A 70 -14.52 -3.66 -10.96
C THR A 70 -13.56 -3.50 -12.14
N THR A 71 -13.44 -2.29 -12.68
CA THR A 71 -12.50 -2.00 -13.78
C THR A 71 -11.07 -2.25 -13.35
N MET A 72 -10.67 -1.81 -12.15
CA MET A 72 -9.33 -2.07 -11.61
C MET A 72 -9.05 -3.58 -11.49
N ARG A 73 -9.98 -4.35 -10.94
CA ARG A 73 -9.88 -5.81 -10.86
C ARG A 73 -9.74 -6.45 -12.24
N THR A 74 -10.57 -6.05 -13.21
CA THR A 74 -10.48 -6.61 -14.59
C THR A 74 -9.18 -6.23 -15.27
N ASN A 75 -8.67 -5.02 -15.06
CA ASN A 75 -7.39 -4.56 -15.59
C ASN A 75 -6.21 -5.36 -15.01
N ILE A 76 -6.21 -5.66 -13.70
CA ILE A 76 -5.20 -6.52 -13.08
C ILE A 76 -5.22 -7.92 -13.71
N ILE A 77 -6.39 -8.54 -13.84
CA ILE A 77 -6.52 -9.90 -14.41
C ILE A 77 -6.05 -9.93 -15.87
N ARG A 78 -6.49 -8.95 -16.68
CA ARG A 78 -6.09 -8.85 -18.09
C ARG A 78 -4.59 -8.55 -18.24
N SER A 79 -4.06 -7.67 -17.39
CA SER A 79 -2.64 -7.33 -17.33
C SER A 79 -1.79 -8.57 -17.04
N LEU A 80 -2.17 -9.38 -16.04
CA LEU A 80 -1.47 -10.60 -15.66
C LEU A 80 -1.47 -11.64 -16.80
N LYS A 81 -2.63 -11.87 -17.44
CA LYS A 81 -2.73 -12.77 -18.61
C LYS A 81 -1.90 -12.29 -19.80
N ASN A 82 -1.83 -10.98 -20.00
CA ASN A 82 -1.05 -10.42 -21.10
C ASN A 82 0.45 -10.46 -20.79
N PHE A 83 0.85 -10.32 -19.52
CA PHE A 83 2.24 -10.40 -19.08
C PHE A 83 2.86 -11.75 -19.45
N THR A 84 2.16 -12.86 -19.27
CA THR A 84 2.64 -14.20 -19.63
C THR A 84 2.75 -14.43 -21.15
N ASN A 85 1.99 -13.68 -21.95
CA ASN A 85 1.91 -13.88 -23.40
C ASN A 85 2.74 -12.86 -24.20
N THR A 86 3.14 -11.75 -23.59
CA THR A 86 3.78 -10.63 -24.30
C THR A 86 5.29 -10.84 -24.43
N ARG A 87 5.81 -10.75 -25.66
CA ARG A 87 7.26 -10.82 -25.95
C ARG A 87 8.05 -9.57 -25.54
N SER A 88 7.39 -8.43 -25.32
CA SER A 88 8.05 -7.15 -24.98
C SER A 88 7.48 -6.49 -23.72
N LEU A 89 8.31 -6.43 -22.66
CA LEU A 89 8.00 -5.80 -21.38
C LEU A 89 7.58 -4.32 -21.53
N PHE A 90 8.23 -3.59 -22.43
CA PHE A 90 7.95 -2.18 -22.69
C PHE A 90 6.52 -1.96 -23.21
N ARG A 91 6.09 -2.75 -24.21
CA ARG A 91 4.74 -2.63 -24.77
C ARG A 91 3.68 -2.96 -23.72
N TRP A 92 3.94 -3.96 -22.88
CA TRP A 92 3.06 -4.31 -21.78
C TRP A 92 2.91 -3.17 -20.77
N LEU A 93 4.02 -2.57 -20.30
CA LEU A 93 4.01 -1.43 -19.35
C LEU A 93 3.21 -0.24 -19.88
N MET A 94 3.34 0.07 -21.17
CA MET A 94 2.65 1.22 -21.76
C MET A 94 1.15 0.99 -21.91
N SER A 95 0.70 -0.26 -22.06
CA SER A 95 -0.67 -0.62 -22.39
C SER A 95 -1.67 -0.65 -21.22
N TRP A 96 -1.17 -0.69 -19.98
CA TRP A 96 -1.93 -0.87 -18.74
C TRP A 96 -1.69 0.27 -17.74
N PRO A 97 -2.62 0.51 -16.79
CA PRO A 97 -2.41 1.52 -15.75
C PRO A 97 -1.31 1.08 -14.78
N GLY A 98 -0.57 2.05 -14.22
CA GLY A 98 0.64 1.79 -13.44
C GLY A 98 0.39 0.91 -12.21
N GLN A 99 -0.72 1.16 -11.50
CA GLN A 99 -1.12 0.37 -10.34
C GLN A 99 -1.41 -1.09 -10.73
N ALA A 100 -2.03 -1.36 -11.89
CA ALA A 100 -2.33 -2.72 -12.32
C ALA A 100 -1.05 -3.47 -12.72
N THR A 101 -0.12 -2.80 -13.40
CA THR A 101 1.19 -3.39 -13.75
C THR A 101 2.01 -3.71 -12.52
N GLN A 102 2.05 -2.81 -11.52
CA GLN A 102 2.78 -3.02 -10.29
C GLN A 102 2.26 -4.24 -9.52
N VAL A 103 0.94 -4.35 -9.35
CA VAL A 103 0.31 -5.50 -8.67
C VAL A 103 0.54 -6.79 -9.44
N SER A 104 0.48 -6.76 -10.77
CA SER A 104 0.74 -7.95 -11.62
C SER A 104 2.15 -8.49 -11.39
N ILE A 105 3.14 -7.60 -11.27
CA ILE A 105 4.53 -7.97 -10.98
C ILE A 105 4.67 -8.56 -9.57
N LEU A 106 4.00 -7.98 -8.57
CA LEU A 106 4.02 -8.50 -7.20
C LEU A 106 3.40 -9.91 -7.09
N ILE A 107 2.32 -10.17 -7.83
CA ILE A 107 1.73 -11.51 -7.92
C ILE A 107 2.70 -12.48 -8.60
N TYR A 108 3.31 -12.05 -9.71
CA TYR A 108 4.28 -12.87 -10.44
C TYR A 108 5.53 -13.19 -9.59
N PHE A 109 6.04 -12.21 -8.85
CA PHE A 109 7.14 -12.37 -7.89
C PHE A 109 6.82 -13.43 -6.84
N ALA A 110 5.66 -13.34 -6.18
CA ALA A 110 5.25 -14.33 -5.18
C ALA A 110 5.17 -15.75 -5.77
N ALA A 111 4.63 -15.88 -6.99
CA ALA A 111 4.56 -17.17 -7.68
C ALA A 111 5.96 -17.71 -8.06
N LEU A 112 6.88 -16.85 -8.49
CA LEU A 112 8.25 -17.23 -8.80
C LEU A 112 9.00 -17.75 -7.58
N VAL A 113 8.97 -17.01 -6.47
CA VAL A 113 9.63 -17.39 -5.22
C VAL A 113 9.09 -18.73 -4.72
N GLU A 114 7.77 -18.89 -4.63
CA GLU A 114 7.18 -20.16 -4.18
C GLU A 114 7.50 -21.34 -5.10
N SER A 115 7.54 -21.12 -6.42
CA SER A 115 7.96 -22.15 -7.37
C SER A 115 9.44 -22.50 -7.23
N GLY A 116 10.27 -21.50 -6.89
CA GLY A 116 11.70 -21.66 -6.64
C GLY A 116 11.96 -22.48 -5.39
N ILE A 117 11.28 -22.18 -4.29
CA ILE A 117 11.36 -22.93 -3.02
C ILE A 117 10.90 -24.39 -3.24
N LYS A 118 9.74 -24.62 -3.87
CA LYS A 118 9.19 -25.98 -4.06
C LYS A 118 10.02 -26.88 -4.98
N ARG A 119 10.79 -26.30 -5.91
CA ARG A 119 11.58 -27.03 -6.91
C ARG A 119 13.08 -26.91 -6.68
N ASP A 120 13.48 -26.36 -5.53
CA ASP A 120 14.88 -26.09 -5.15
C ASP A 120 15.68 -25.40 -6.28
N SER A 121 15.07 -24.37 -6.87
CA SER A 121 15.60 -23.66 -8.05
C SER A 121 15.63 -22.15 -7.87
N LEU A 122 15.75 -21.69 -6.61
CA LEU A 122 15.74 -20.28 -6.22
C LEU A 122 16.75 -19.44 -7.02
N MET A 123 18.01 -19.86 -7.11
CA MET A 123 19.04 -19.15 -7.88
C MET A 123 18.71 -19.00 -9.38
N LYS A 124 17.98 -19.97 -9.97
CA LYS A 124 17.54 -19.85 -11.36
C LYS A 124 16.43 -18.81 -11.50
N ARG A 125 15.49 -18.81 -10.55
CA ARG A 125 14.36 -17.86 -10.54
C ARG A 125 14.79 -16.44 -10.23
N GLU A 126 15.79 -16.27 -9.39
CA GLU A 126 16.45 -14.99 -9.14
C GLU A 126 17.02 -14.40 -10.44
N LYS A 127 17.80 -15.18 -11.20
CA LYS A 127 18.33 -14.74 -12.51
C LYS A 127 17.24 -14.35 -13.50
N ASP A 128 16.15 -15.12 -13.55
CA ASP A 128 14.97 -14.80 -14.38
C ASP A 128 14.37 -13.43 -13.96
N TYR A 129 14.28 -13.19 -12.65
CA TYR A 129 13.74 -11.96 -12.07
C TYR A 129 14.67 -10.76 -12.26
N ASP A 130 15.97 -10.92 -12.07
CA ASP A 130 16.98 -9.88 -12.28
C ASP A 130 17.06 -9.47 -13.75
N THR A 131 16.82 -10.40 -14.68
CA THR A 131 16.70 -10.08 -16.11
C THR A 131 15.53 -9.12 -16.36
N ILE A 132 14.40 -9.32 -15.68
CA ILE A 132 13.25 -8.40 -15.75
C ILE A 132 13.63 -7.04 -15.16
N LEU A 133 14.28 -7.00 -14.00
CA LEU A 133 14.73 -5.77 -13.36
C LEU A 133 15.72 -5.00 -14.22
N TYR A 134 16.67 -5.69 -14.85
CA TYR A 134 17.61 -5.11 -15.79
C TYR A 134 16.88 -4.49 -16.99
N ASN A 135 15.94 -5.21 -17.60
CA ASN A 135 15.14 -4.69 -18.70
C ASN A 135 14.34 -3.43 -18.30
N LEU A 136 13.78 -3.39 -17.09
CA LEU A 136 13.10 -2.19 -16.57
C LEU A 136 14.06 -1.00 -16.42
N ARG A 137 15.26 -1.24 -15.89
CA ARG A 137 16.30 -0.21 -15.75
C ARG A 137 16.76 0.31 -17.12
N GLN A 138 16.95 -0.57 -18.10
CA GLN A 138 17.28 -0.18 -19.47
C GLN A 138 16.17 0.66 -20.11
N ILE A 139 14.90 0.31 -19.90
CA ILE A 139 13.76 1.12 -20.38
C ILE A 139 13.80 2.54 -19.79
N LEU A 140 14.15 2.69 -18.51
CA LEU A 140 14.27 4.02 -17.87
C LEU A 140 15.40 4.87 -18.43
N ILE A 141 16.53 4.25 -18.80
CA ILE A 141 17.75 4.95 -19.24
C ILE A 141 17.68 5.26 -20.75
N THR A 142 17.29 4.29 -21.57
CA THR A 142 17.46 4.34 -23.03
C THR A 142 16.28 4.96 -23.76
N ARG A 143 15.08 4.98 -23.17
CA ARG A 143 13.85 5.41 -23.85
C ARG A 143 13.37 6.77 -23.37
N ASP A 144 13.11 7.65 -24.31
CA ASP A 144 12.30 8.82 -24.05
C ASP A 144 10.84 8.42 -23.85
N MET A 145 10.29 8.87 -22.72
CA MET A 145 8.93 8.59 -22.30
C MET A 145 8.34 9.85 -21.66
N PRO A 146 7.00 10.01 -21.72
CA PRO A 146 6.33 11.06 -20.96
C PRO A 146 6.70 11.00 -19.48
N ARG A 147 6.81 12.18 -18.83
CA ARG A 147 7.18 12.30 -17.41
C ARG A 147 6.36 11.37 -16.51
N LEU A 148 5.07 11.24 -16.80
CA LEU A 148 4.13 10.40 -16.05
C LEU A 148 4.48 8.91 -16.14
N LYS A 149 4.71 8.40 -17.36
CA LYS A 149 5.11 7.01 -17.61
C LYS A 149 6.49 6.71 -17.01
N ARG A 150 7.43 7.66 -17.09
CA ARG A 150 8.73 7.53 -16.43
C ARG A 150 8.59 7.36 -14.91
N LYS A 151 7.71 8.13 -14.26
CA LYS A 151 7.40 7.96 -12.82
C LYS A 151 6.81 6.58 -12.51
N ILE A 152 5.91 6.06 -13.34
CA ILE A 152 5.34 4.70 -13.18
C ILE A 152 6.46 3.65 -13.22
N VAL A 153 7.30 3.68 -14.26
CA VAL A 153 8.36 2.69 -14.42
C VAL A 153 9.37 2.80 -13.28
N PHE A 154 9.68 4.02 -12.81
CA PHE A 154 10.53 4.23 -11.64
C PHE A 154 9.94 3.59 -10.37
N ASN A 155 8.64 3.79 -10.09
CA ASN A 155 7.97 3.19 -8.95
C ASN A 155 7.98 1.65 -9.03
N ILE A 156 7.79 1.10 -10.23
CA ILE A 156 7.88 -0.35 -10.45
C ILE A 156 9.31 -0.84 -10.20
N CYS A 157 10.34 -0.12 -10.65
CA CYS A 157 11.74 -0.47 -10.38
C CYS A 157 12.05 -0.49 -8.88
N VAL A 158 11.53 0.47 -8.11
CA VAL A 158 11.69 0.49 -6.64
C VAL A 158 11.14 -0.78 -6.01
N VAL A 159 9.91 -1.16 -6.39
CA VAL A 159 9.26 -2.39 -5.90
C VAL A 159 10.01 -3.64 -6.36
N CYS A 160 10.46 -3.68 -7.61
CA CYS A 160 11.21 -4.82 -8.12
C CYS A 160 12.56 -4.99 -7.42
N SER A 161 13.24 -3.88 -7.13
CA SER A 161 14.53 -3.88 -6.44
C SER A 161 14.41 -4.40 -5.02
N HIS A 162 13.30 -4.10 -4.33
CA HIS A 162 12.98 -4.70 -3.03
C HIS A 162 12.81 -6.22 -3.14
N GLY A 163 12.06 -6.70 -4.14
CA GLY A 163 11.91 -8.14 -4.39
C GLY A 163 13.22 -8.87 -4.70
N SER A 164 14.16 -8.24 -5.40
CA SER A 164 15.51 -8.77 -5.64
C SER A 164 16.28 -8.93 -4.31
N GLY A 165 16.22 -7.94 -3.42
CA GLY A 165 16.79 -8.06 -2.07
C GLY A 165 16.16 -9.17 -1.22
N ILE A 166 14.88 -9.53 -1.45
CA ILE A 166 14.26 -10.69 -0.79
C ILE A 166 14.85 -12.00 -1.34
N PHE A 167 15.10 -12.12 -2.64
CA PHE A 167 15.77 -13.30 -3.20
C PHE A 167 17.14 -13.53 -2.56
N ASP A 168 17.95 -12.47 -2.48
CA ASP A 168 19.26 -12.52 -1.81
C ASP A 168 19.12 -13.05 -0.37
N GLN A 169 18.17 -12.51 0.40
CA GLN A 169 17.92 -12.94 1.78
C GLN A 169 17.47 -14.40 1.88
N LEU A 170 16.64 -14.88 0.95
CA LEU A 170 16.18 -16.27 0.95
C LEU A 170 17.30 -17.25 0.61
N ILE A 171 18.17 -16.88 -0.33
CA ILE A 171 19.32 -17.70 -0.77
C ILE A 171 20.39 -17.73 0.32
N MET A 172 20.76 -16.56 0.86
CA MET A 172 21.76 -16.45 1.93
C MET A 172 21.37 -17.26 3.18
N ASN A 173 20.08 -17.30 3.52
CA ASN A 173 19.59 -18.05 4.67
C ASN A 173 19.19 -19.51 4.34
N GLY A 174 19.35 -19.96 3.09
CA GLY A 174 19.06 -21.34 2.69
C GLY A 174 17.62 -21.78 2.96
N VAL A 175 16.63 -20.96 2.60
CA VAL A 175 15.20 -21.24 2.85
C VAL A 175 14.69 -22.39 1.98
N ILE A 176 14.20 -23.45 2.63
CA ILE A 176 13.73 -24.69 1.97
C ILE A 176 12.19 -24.78 1.99
N HIS A 177 11.53 -24.14 2.96
CA HIS A 177 10.09 -24.26 3.15
C HIS A 177 9.37 -22.94 2.89
N THR A 178 8.20 -23.02 2.23
CA THR A 178 7.35 -21.84 2.00
C THR A 178 6.73 -21.26 3.28
N LYS A 179 6.89 -21.95 4.42
CA LYS A 179 6.44 -21.51 5.74
C LYS A 179 7.58 -20.87 6.56
N ASP A 180 8.78 -20.79 6.03
CA ASP A 180 9.90 -20.15 6.73
C ASP A 180 9.58 -18.67 6.97
N PHE A 181 9.91 -18.20 8.18
CA PHE A 181 9.53 -16.88 8.66
C PHE A 181 9.99 -15.75 7.73
N ILE A 182 11.18 -15.87 7.13
CA ILE A 182 11.76 -14.88 6.22
C ILE A 182 10.85 -14.64 5.01
N TRP A 183 10.26 -15.71 4.45
CA TRP A 183 9.30 -15.59 3.36
C TRP A 183 7.89 -15.27 3.85
N ASP A 184 7.48 -15.88 4.97
CA ASP A 184 6.12 -15.75 5.46
C ASP A 184 5.83 -14.34 5.97
N SER A 185 6.83 -13.63 6.52
CA SER A 185 6.74 -12.24 6.98
C SER A 185 6.56 -11.22 5.85
N GLN A 186 6.85 -11.59 4.60
CA GLN A 186 6.74 -10.70 3.46
C GLN A 186 5.29 -10.45 3.04
N LEU A 187 5.02 -9.25 2.54
CA LEU A 187 3.73 -8.85 1.99
C LEU A 187 3.54 -9.50 0.60
N ARG A 188 2.59 -10.43 0.50
CA ARG A 188 2.39 -11.27 -0.69
C ARG A 188 0.96 -11.15 -1.22
N TYR A 189 0.82 -11.31 -2.53
CA TYR A 189 -0.44 -11.08 -3.24
C TYR A 189 -0.90 -12.37 -3.91
N TYR A 190 -2.09 -12.84 -3.57
CA TYR A 190 -2.63 -14.11 -4.03
C TYR A 190 -4.03 -13.93 -4.60
N TRP A 191 -4.32 -14.67 -5.66
CA TRP A 191 -5.68 -14.76 -6.16
C TRP A 191 -6.40 -15.92 -5.49
N HIS A 192 -7.53 -15.63 -4.84
CA HIS A 192 -8.34 -16.61 -4.13
C HIS A 192 -9.83 -16.29 -4.32
N ASN A 193 -10.63 -17.27 -4.73
CA ASN A 193 -12.08 -17.11 -4.97
C ASN A 193 -12.43 -15.88 -5.83
N HIS A 194 -11.69 -15.72 -6.92
CA HIS A 194 -11.78 -14.58 -7.83
C HIS A 194 -11.37 -13.22 -7.26
N GLN A 195 -11.01 -13.10 -5.99
CA GLN A 195 -10.56 -11.88 -5.34
C GLN A 195 -9.05 -11.92 -5.09
N LEU A 196 -8.43 -10.74 -5.15
CA LEU A 196 -7.03 -10.56 -4.81
C LEU A 196 -6.96 -10.36 -3.31
N LYS A 197 -6.21 -11.23 -2.65
CA LYS A 197 -5.95 -11.19 -1.22
C LYS A 197 -4.50 -10.84 -0.97
N ILE A 198 -4.27 -10.04 0.05
CA ILE A 198 -2.95 -9.77 0.58
C ILE A 198 -2.74 -10.68 1.77
N LYS A 199 -1.56 -11.30 1.83
CA LYS A 199 -1.12 -12.13 2.94
C LYS A 199 0.20 -11.59 3.48
N CYS A 200 0.25 -11.37 4.78
CA CYS A 200 1.48 -11.08 5.52
C CYS A 200 1.45 -11.93 6.78
N PHE A 201 2.44 -12.82 6.91
CA PHE A 201 2.47 -13.86 7.94
C PHE A 201 1.15 -14.64 8.02
N ASN A 202 0.52 -14.66 9.20
CA ASN A 202 -0.77 -15.30 9.44
C ASN A 202 -1.97 -14.41 9.08
N THR A 203 -1.79 -13.15 8.70
CA THR A 203 -2.90 -12.25 8.33
C THR A 203 -3.21 -12.37 6.85
N ILE A 204 -4.50 -12.52 6.52
CA ILE A 204 -5.02 -12.46 5.16
C ILE A 204 -6.17 -11.45 5.13
N TYR A 205 -6.13 -10.51 4.20
CA TYR A 205 -7.19 -9.52 4.00
C TYR A 205 -7.35 -9.21 2.50
N ASP A 206 -8.50 -8.64 2.14
CA ASP A 206 -8.82 -8.35 0.73
C ASP A 206 -8.11 -7.09 0.23
N TYR A 207 -7.66 -7.12 -1.02
CA TYR A 207 -7.17 -5.93 -1.71
C TYR A 207 -8.34 -4.98 -2.01
N GLY A 208 -8.22 -3.70 -1.67
CA GLY A 208 -9.35 -2.75 -1.72
C GLY A 208 -9.82 -2.37 -3.12
N TYR A 209 -8.98 -2.59 -4.14
CA TYR A 209 -9.24 -2.21 -5.55
C TYR A 209 -9.53 -0.73 -5.79
N GLU A 210 -9.23 0.14 -4.83
CA GLU A 210 -9.38 1.57 -5.02
C GLU A 210 -8.28 2.08 -5.94
N TYR A 211 -8.67 3.00 -6.83
CA TYR A 211 -7.74 3.61 -7.76
C TYR A 211 -7.02 4.76 -7.05
N LEU A 212 -5.71 4.59 -6.85
CA LEU A 212 -4.86 5.56 -6.15
C LEU A 212 -4.01 6.40 -7.11
N GLY A 213 -4.13 6.16 -8.41
CA GLY A 213 -3.31 6.79 -9.44
C GLY A 213 -1.82 6.53 -9.25
N ILE A 214 -1.00 7.46 -9.73
CA ILE A 214 0.46 7.32 -9.76
C ILE A 214 1.02 7.83 -8.44
N CYS A 215 1.03 6.92 -7.46
CA CYS A 215 1.61 7.15 -6.15
C CYS A 215 3.09 6.75 -6.13
N GLN A 216 3.96 7.67 -5.73
CA GLN A 216 5.33 7.33 -5.37
C GLN A 216 5.33 6.31 -4.21
N ARG A 217 6.18 5.30 -4.36
CA ARG A 217 6.41 4.23 -3.38
C ARG A 217 7.59 4.58 -2.48
N LEU A 218 7.48 4.31 -1.20
CA LEU A 218 8.59 4.45 -0.26
C LEU A 218 9.62 3.34 -0.53
N MET A 219 10.91 3.65 -0.37
CA MET A 219 11.96 2.62 -0.37
C MET A 219 11.76 1.71 0.83
N THR A 220 11.49 0.43 0.57
CA THR A 220 11.27 -0.54 1.64
C THR A 220 12.60 -0.94 2.27
N THR A 221 12.70 -0.73 3.58
CA THR A 221 13.82 -1.13 4.44
C THR A 221 13.36 -2.20 5.45
N PRO A 222 14.28 -2.94 6.09
CA PRO A 222 13.91 -3.92 7.12
C PRO A 222 13.08 -3.32 8.26
N LEU A 223 13.26 -2.02 8.57
CA LEU A 223 12.46 -1.33 9.59
C LEU A 223 11.01 -1.13 9.12
N THR A 224 10.81 -0.71 7.87
CA THR A 224 9.46 -0.55 7.30
C THR A 224 8.73 -1.89 7.17
N GLU A 225 9.43 -2.98 6.86
CA GLU A 225 8.84 -4.33 6.81
C GLU A 225 8.33 -4.77 8.19
N ARG A 226 9.12 -4.53 9.25
CA ARG A 226 8.68 -4.80 10.63
C ARG A 226 7.44 -3.98 10.99
N CYS A 227 7.38 -2.73 10.56
CA CYS A 227 6.19 -1.89 10.74
C CYS A 227 4.99 -2.48 10.00
N PHE A 228 5.15 -2.91 8.74
CA PHE A 228 4.08 -3.53 7.96
C PHE A 228 3.58 -4.82 8.60
N LEU A 229 4.49 -5.69 9.06
CA LEU A 229 4.16 -6.91 9.77
C LEU A 229 3.33 -6.61 11.04
N THR A 230 3.74 -5.61 11.82
CA THR A 230 3.05 -5.25 13.06
C THR A 230 1.66 -4.67 12.79
N ILE A 231 1.54 -3.77 11.81
CA ILE A 231 0.25 -3.15 11.44
C ILE A 231 -0.71 -4.21 10.88
N THR A 232 -0.23 -5.12 10.02
CA THR A 232 -1.07 -6.20 9.48
C THR A 232 -1.45 -7.23 10.54
N GLN A 233 -0.60 -7.49 11.55
CA GLN A 233 -0.99 -8.30 12.70
C GLN A 233 -2.04 -7.60 13.57
N ALA A 234 -1.90 -6.29 13.82
CA ALA A 234 -2.91 -5.52 14.54
C ALA A 234 -4.28 -5.54 13.82
N LEU A 235 -4.27 -5.44 12.50
CA LEU A 235 -5.48 -5.53 11.66
C LEU A 235 -6.21 -6.87 11.86
N ARG A 236 -5.49 -8.00 11.93
CA ARG A 236 -6.07 -9.33 12.17
C ARG A 236 -6.83 -9.41 13.49
N TYR A 237 -6.32 -8.73 14.53
CA TYR A 237 -6.96 -8.69 15.84
C TYR A 237 -7.95 -7.55 16.00
N VAL A 238 -8.25 -6.81 14.92
CA VAL A 238 -9.14 -5.65 14.92
C VAL A 238 -8.68 -4.63 15.97
N LEU A 239 -7.38 -4.33 15.94
CA LEU A 239 -6.71 -3.35 16.80
C LEU A 239 -6.14 -2.21 15.96
N GLY A 240 -5.97 -1.05 16.59
CA GLY A 240 -5.18 0.04 16.04
C GLY A 240 -3.68 -0.22 16.21
N ALA A 241 -2.86 0.42 15.38
CA ALA A 241 -1.40 0.41 15.51
C ALA A 241 -0.90 1.83 15.77
N LYS A 242 0.07 1.98 16.68
CA LYS A 242 0.76 3.25 16.94
C LYS A 242 2.25 3.07 16.60
N LEU A 243 2.74 3.89 15.67
CA LEU A 243 4.18 3.99 15.39
C LEU A 243 4.77 5.13 16.23
N ILE A 244 5.80 4.84 17.02
CA ILE A 244 6.44 5.80 17.94
C ILE A 244 7.88 6.03 17.51
N GLY A 245 8.29 7.28 17.39
CA GLY A 245 9.64 7.62 16.93
C GLY A 245 9.84 9.12 16.81
N THR A 246 11.07 9.54 16.52
CA THR A 246 11.44 10.95 16.41
C THR A 246 10.66 11.67 15.30
N THR A 247 10.51 12.99 15.43
CA THR A 247 9.85 13.83 14.42
C THR A 247 10.58 13.71 13.08
N GLY A 248 9.84 13.53 11.99
CA GLY A 248 10.40 13.39 10.64
C GLY A 248 10.93 12.00 10.28
N SER A 249 10.75 10.98 11.13
CA SER A 249 11.17 9.58 10.87
C SER A 249 10.31 8.82 9.84
N GLY A 250 9.36 9.47 9.17
CA GLY A 250 8.55 8.84 8.13
C GLY A 250 7.43 7.92 8.64
N LYS A 251 6.94 8.12 9.88
CA LYS A 251 5.88 7.29 10.51
C LYS A 251 4.60 7.29 9.68
N SER A 252 4.06 8.47 9.37
CA SER A 252 2.83 8.64 8.60
C SER A 252 3.01 8.18 7.16
N GLU A 253 4.20 8.41 6.58
CA GLU A 253 4.56 7.92 5.24
C GLU A 253 4.59 6.39 5.16
N THR A 254 5.06 5.72 6.21
CA THR A 254 5.09 4.26 6.30
C THR A 254 3.66 3.69 6.30
N ILE A 255 2.76 4.24 7.13
CA ILE A 255 1.34 3.84 7.15
C ILE A 255 0.69 4.11 5.79
N ARG A 256 0.99 5.27 5.18
CA ARG A 256 0.51 5.64 3.84
C ARG A 256 1.00 4.69 2.75
N ASP A 257 2.23 4.21 2.81
CA ASP A 257 2.78 3.27 1.83
C ASP A 257 2.14 1.86 1.94
N LEU A 258 1.83 1.42 3.17
CA LEU A 258 1.08 0.18 3.41
C LEU A 258 -0.37 0.26 2.93
N ALA A 259 -1.05 1.39 3.17
CA ALA A 259 -2.40 1.63 2.67
C ALA A 259 -2.42 1.62 1.12
N LYS A 260 -1.43 2.27 0.50
CA LYS A 260 -1.22 2.21 -0.96
C LYS A 260 -0.97 0.79 -1.46
N ALA A 261 -0.21 -0.02 -0.71
CA ALA A 261 0.04 -1.42 -1.05
C ALA A 261 -1.25 -2.24 -0.99
N SER A 262 -2.15 -1.87 -0.08
CA SER A 262 -3.46 -2.48 0.13
C SER A 262 -4.54 -2.01 -0.84
N ALA A 263 -4.27 -0.95 -1.62
CA ALA A 263 -5.26 -0.20 -2.40
C ALA A 263 -6.50 0.18 -1.61
N ILE A 264 -6.25 0.71 -0.41
CA ILE A 264 -7.27 1.30 0.45
C ILE A 264 -6.89 2.76 0.67
N LEU A 265 -7.85 3.65 0.50
CA LEU A 265 -7.70 5.07 0.75
C LEU A 265 -7.41 5.30 2.23
N LEU A 266 -6.33 6.06 2.47
CA LEU A 266 -5.94 6.50 3.79
C LEU A 266 -6.29 7.98 3.97
N PHE A 267 -7.18 8.26 4.91
CA PHE A 267 -7.45 9.63 5.35
C PHE A 267 -6.48 10.02 6.46
N GLY A 268 -5.63 11.01 6.19
CA GLY A 268 -4.81 11.65 7.21
C GLY A 268 -5.61 12.75 7.91
N PHE A 269 -5.68 12.71 9.23
CA PHE A 269 -6.31 13.73 10.05
C PHE A 269 -5.27 14.31 11.01
N SER A 270 -4.95 15.59 10.83
CA SER A 270 -3.98 16.30 11.67
C SER A 270 -4.66 16.72 12.97
N CYS A 271 -4.15 16.21 14.09
CA CYS A 271 -4.69 16.52 15.39
C CYS A 271 -4.13 17.86 15.90
N SER A 272 -5.02 18.79 16.22
CA SER A 272 -4.71 20.06 16.86
C SER A 272 -5.48 20.22 18.17
N ASN A 273 -5.00 21.11 19.04
CA ASN A 273 -5.64 21.39 20.33
C ASN A 273 -7.01 22.05 20.20
N LEU A 274 -7.37 22.52 18.99
CA LEU A 274 -8.62 23.21 18.67
C LEU A 274 -9.68 22.27 18.07
N ILE A 275 -9.47 20.96 18.08
CA ILE A 275 -10.45 20.02 17.55
C ILE A 275 -11.65 19.93 18.49
N ASP A 276 -12.82 20.23 17.93
CA ASP A 276 -14.08 20.04 18.62
C ASP A 276 -14.51 18.56 18.65
N TYR A 277 -15.19 18.19 19.73
CA TYR A 277 -15.82 16.87 19.91
C TYR A 277 -16.71 16.48 18.71
N SER A 278 -17.51 17.43 18.21
CA SER A 278 -18.46 17.19 17.12
C SER A 278 -17.74 16.78 15.83
N ASN A 279 -16.67 17.50 15.48
CA ASN A 279 -15.89 17.27 14.27
C ASN A 279 -15.19 15.91 14.32
N LEU A 280 -14.60 15.57 15.47
CA LEU A 280 -13.91 14.29 15.64
C LEU A 280 -14.87 13.10 15.64
N THR A 281 -16.03 13.23 16.26
CA THR A 281 -17.08 12.21 16.25
C THR A 281 -17.65 12.02 14.85
N ALA A 282 -17.90 13.11 14.12
CA ALA A 282 -18.34 13.05 12.73
C ALA A 282 -17.29 12.38 11.83
N PHE A 283 -16.00 12.68 12.04
CA PHE A 283 -14.90 12.02 11.34
C PHE A 283 -14.89 10.51 11.61
N MET A 284 -14.92 10.08 12.87
CA MET A 284 -14.92 8.66 13.24
C MET A 284 -16.16 7.90 12.72
N LYS A 285 -17.33 8.54 12.72
CA LYS A 285 -18.54 7.98 12.11
C LYS A 285 -18.39 7.83 10.60
N GLY A 286 -17.88 8.87 9.93
CA GLY A 286 -17.63 8.84 8.50
C GLY A 286 -16.69 7.70 8.10
N THR A 287 -15.60 7.52 8.85
CA THR A 287 -14.59 6.50 8.55
C THR A 287 -15.09 5.08 8.85
N ALA A 288 -15.90 4.91 9.90
CA ALA A 288 -16.60 3.65 10.15
C ALA A 288 -17.61 3.31 9.05
N CYS A 289 -18.33 4.29 8.51
CA CYS A 289 -19.28 4.10 7.42
C CYS A 289 -18.61 3.80 6.07
N THR A 290 -17.49 4.46 5.77
CA THR A 290 -16.78 4.26 4.48
C THR A 290 -15.88 3.03 4.48
N GLY A 291 -15.44 2.57 5.66
CA GLY A 291 -14.47 1.48 5.78
C GLY A 291 -13.05 1.85 5.32
N SER A 292 -12.76 3.15 5.21
CA SER A 292 -11.45 3.67 4.80
C SER A 292 -10.44 3.59 5.95
N TRP A 293 -9.16 3.52 5.63
CA TRP A 293 -8.12 3.59 6.65
C TRP A 293 -7.95 5.03 7.12
N THR A 294 -7.58 5.22 8.39
CA THR A 294 -7.38 6.54 8.99
C THR A 294 -6.04 6.62 9.70
N CYS A 295 -5.30 7.70 9.48
CA CYS A 295 -4.09 8.04 10.20
C CYS A 295 -4.33 9.32 11.01
N LEU A 296 -4.23 9.23 12.34
CA LEU A 296 -4.29 10.40 13.23
C LEU A 296 -2.85 10.90 13.45
N ASP A 297 -2.51 12.01 12.80
CA ASP A 297 -1.20 12.65 12.96
C ASP A 297 -1.23 13.58 14.19
N ASP A 298 -0.11 13.72 14.89
CA ASP A 298 0.01 14.55 16.11
C ASP A 298 -1.01 14.20 17.22
N PHE A 299 -1.37 12.92 17.38
CA PHE A 299 -2.36 12.45 18.37
C PHE A 299 -2.07 12.94 19.81
N ASP A 300 -0.80 13.11 20.15
CA ASP A 300 -0.38 13.59 21.48
C ASP A 300 -0.77 15.06 21.75
N ARG A 301 -1.27 15.80 20.74
CA ARG A 301 -1.77 17.19 20.86
C ARG A 301 -3.26 17.26 21.23
N ILE A 302 -3.98 16.14 21.23
CA ILE A 302 -5.41 16.14 21.58
C ILE A 302 -5.59 16.41 23.08
N SER A 303 -6.61 17.19 23.43
CA SER A 303 -6.93 17.45 24.84
C SER A 303 -7.28 16.14 25.57
N PRO A 304 -6.80 15.93 26.81
CA PRO A 304 -7.04 14.67 27.54
C PRO A 304 -8.52 14.28 27.67
N GLY A 305 -9.41 15.27 27.79
CA GLY A 305 -10.86 15.03 27.84
C GLY A 305 -11.43 14.42 26.55
N LEU A 306 -10.92 14.84 25.39
CA LEU A 306 -11.32 14.28 24.09
C LEU A 306 -10.73 12.89 23.86
N ILE A 307 -9.52 12.61 24.38
CA ILE A 307 -8.88 11.28 24.24
C ILE A 307 -9.76 10.18 24.84
N SER A 308 -10.33 10.41 26.03
CA SER A 308 -11.23 9.45 26.68
C SER A 308 -12.45 9.10 25.83
N VAL A 309 -13.04 10.11 25.16
CA VAL A 309 -14.16 9.90 24.23
C VAL A 309 -13.73 9.08 23.02
N ILE A 310 -12.61 9.43 22.40
CA ILE A 310 -12.10 8.71 21.22
C ILE A 310 -11.86 7.25 21.57
N ALA A 311 -11.26 6.99 22.73
CA ALA A 311 -10.99 5.64 23.20
C ALA A 311 -12.28 4.81 23.34
N GLN A 312 -13.35 5.43 23.85
CA GLN A 312 -14.66 4.78 23.94
C GLN A 312 -15.24 4.49 22.54
N LEU A 313 -15.33 5.49 21.67
CA LEU A 313 -15.86 5.33 20.31
C LEU A 313 -15.08 4.28 19.50
N PHE A 314 -13.75 4.33 19.57
CA PHE A 314 -12.87 3.36 18.93
C PHE A 314 -13.08 1.95 19.50
N GLY A 315 -13.21 1.83 20.82
CA GLY A 315 -13.52 0.56 21.49
C GLY A 315 -14.84 -0.05 21.01
N GLU A 316 -15.89 0.76 20.90
CA GLU A 316 -17.21 0.33 20.39
C GLU A 316 -17.11 -0.15 18.93
N ILE A 317 -16.42 0.58 18.06
CA ILE A 317 -16.19 0.19 16.65
C ILE A 317 -15.42 -1.13 16.58
N CYS A 318 -14.32 -1.27 17.32
CA CYS A 318 -13.53 -2.50 17.37
C CYS A 318 -14.34 -3.70 17.87
N GLN A 319 -15.19 -3.51 18.89
CA GLN A 319 -16.08 -4.57 19.38
C GLN A 319 -17.12 -4.98 18.33
N ALA A 320 -17.73 -4.01 17.64
CA ALA A 320 -18.68 -4.28 16.56
C ALA A 320 -18.03 -5.07 15.41
N LEU A 321 -16.82 -4.67 14.99
CA LEU A 321 -16.06 -5.35 13.95
C LEU A 321 -15.65 -6.77 14.36
N LYS A 322 -15.22 -6.98 15.61
CA LYS A 322 -14.91 -8.32 16.14
C LYS A 322 -16.13 -9.23 16.07
N LYS A 323 -17.30 -8.77 16.53
CA LYS A 323 -18.55 -9.54 16.45
C LYS A 323 -18.86 -9.96 15.01
N LYS A 324 -18.68 -9.06 14.05
CA LYS A 324 -18.89 -9.35 12.61
C LYS A 324 -17.87 -10.35 12.03
N SER A 325 -16.64 -10.39 12.54
CA SER A 325 -15.62 -11.34 12.06
C SER A 325 -15.81 -12.78 12.54
N PHE A 326 -16.57 -12.99 13.63
CA PHE A 326 -16.87 -14.32 14.19
C PHE A 326 -18.20 -14.92 13.70
N THR A 327 -18.94 -14.18 12.87
CA THR A 327 -20.16 -14.61 12.17
C THR A 327 -19.89 -14.81 10.70
#